data_AF-A0AA88VAE6-F1
#
_entry.id   AF-A0AA88VAE6-F1
#
_cell.length_a   1.000
_cell.length_b   1.000
_cell.length_c   1.000
_cell.angle_alpha   90.00
_cell.angle_beta   90.00
_cell.angle_gamma   90.00
#
_symmetry.space_group_name_H-M   'P 1'
#
loop_
_entity.id
_entity.type
_entity.pdbx_description
1 polymer ?
#
loop_
_entity_poly.entity_id
_entity_poly.type
_entity_poly.pdbx_seq_one_letter_code
_entity_poly.pdbx_strand_id
1 'polypeptide(L)' 'MILTTHKSLLLLLKSGGHMIYSGQLGQHSSKFIEYFEGVPGVPKIRHKYNPATWMLEVTSASTEAELGIDSSSI' A
#
# COMPACT_ATOMS: atom_id res chain seq x y z
N MET A 1 -20.30 -9.34 27.04
CA MET A 1 -19.45 -8.25 26.51
C MET A 1 -18.75 -8.77 25.27
N ILE A 2 -19.30 -8.50 24.08
CA ILE A 2 -18.66 -8.90 22.82
C ILE A 2 -17.82 -7.70 22.38
N LEU A 3 -16.49 -7.84 22.42
CA LEU A 3 -15.57 -6.88 21.81
C LEU A 3 -15.47 -7.22 20.32
N THR A 4 -16.41 -6.77 19.49
CA THR A 4 -16.21 -6.79 18.04
C THR A 4 -15.18 -5.71 17.68
N THR A 5 -13.93 -6.10 17.45
CA THR A 5 -12.98 -5.26 16.72
C THR A 5 -13.46 -5.15 15.28
N HIS A 6 -13.97 -3.98 14.88
CA HIS A 6 -14.28 -3.70 13.49
C HIS A 6 -12.97 -3.71 12.69
N LYS A 7 -12.74 -4.77 11.91
CA LYS A 7 -11.60 -4.84 10.99
C LYS A 7 -11.92 -3.94 9.79
N SER A 8 -11.44 -2.69 9.82
CA SER A 8 -11.56 -1.79 8.67
C SER A 8 -10.71 -2.32 7.51
N LEU A 9 -11.39 -2.63 6.40
CA LEU A 9 -10.79 -3.01 5.13
C LEU A 9 -10.45 -1.74 4.35
N LEU A 10 -9.22 -1.66 3.82
CA LEU A 10 -8.80 -0.65 2.86
C LEU A 10 -8.72 -1.32 1.48
N LEU A 11 -9.42 -0.73 0.53
CA LEU A 11 -9.35 -1.04 -0.88
C LEU A 11 -8.71 0.13 -1.59
N LEU A 12 -7.63 -0.14 -2.31
CA LEU A 12 -6.90 0.84 -3.10
C LEU A 12 -6.94 0.42 -4.56
N LEU A 13 -7.35 1.35 -5.42
CA LEU A 13 -7.51 1.14 -6.85
C LEU A 13 -6.64 2.15 -7.61
N LYS A 14 -6.07 1.72 -8.73
CA LYS A 14 -5.49 2.61 -9.75
C LYS A 14 -6.53 2.95 -10.83
N SER A 15 -6.17 3.86 -11.73
CA SER A 15 -6.97 4.21 -12.89
C SER A 15 -7.41 2.98 -13.69
N GLY A 16 -8.64 3.02 -14.20
CA GLY A 16 -9.27 1.87 -14.86
C GLY A 16 -9.87 0.83 -13.92
N GLY A 17 -9.89 1.08 -12.61
CA GLY A 17 -10.55 0.22 -11.62
C GLY A 17 -9.73 -1.01 -11.21
N HIS A 18 -8.44 -1.05 -11.57
CA HIS A 18 -7.56 -2.14 -11.18
C HIS A 18 -7.17 -2.01 -9.71
N MET A 19 -7.22 -3.11 -8.98
CA MET A 19 -6.90 -3.14 -7.56
C MET A 19 -5.39 -3.22 -7.33
N ILE A 20 -4.89 -2.43 -6.39
CA ILE A 20 -3.45 -2.40 -6.02
C ILE A 20 -3.21 -2.77 -4.54
N TYR A 21 -4.25 -2.70 -3.70
CA TYR A 21 -4.21 -3.22 -2.33
C TYR A 21 -5.61 -3.56 -1.85
N SER A 22 -5.74 -4.69 -1.14
CA SER A 22 -6.95 -5.06 -0.40
C SER A 22 -6.54 -5.71 0.92
N GLY A 23 -6.75 -5.00 2.02
CA GLY A 23 -6.29 -5.49 3.31
C GLY A 23 -6.62 -4.57 4.48
N GLN A 24 -6.31 -5.04 5.68
CA GLN A 24 -6.42 -4.20 6.88
C GLN A 24 -5.29 -3.19 6.91
N LEU A 25 -5.56 -1.93 7.24
CA LEU A 25 -4.51 -0.93 7.50
C LEU A 25 -3.54 -1.38 8.61
N GLY A 26 -4.05 -2.04 9.65
CA GLY A 26 -3.28 -2.33 10.86
C GLY A 26 -3.07 -1.09 11.73
N GLN A 27 -2.48 -1.26 12.92
CA GLN A 27 -2.14 -0.14 13.78
C GLN A 27 -1.10 0.74 13.09
N HIS A 28 -1.35 2.06 13.06
CA HIS A 28 -0.49 3.04 12.40
C HIS A 28 -0.14 2.69 10.93
N SER A 29 -1.03 2.03 10.20
CA SER A 29 -0.81 1.59 8.81
C SER A 29 0.27 0.51 8.64
N SER A 30 0.66 -0.18 9.71
CA SER A 30 1.74 -1.20 9.67
C SER A 30 1.53 -2.29 8.61
N LYS A 31 0.32 -2.84 8.50
CA LYS A 31 0.02 -3.90 7.51
C LYS A 31 0.00 -3.40 6.07
N PHE A 32 -0.37 -2.14 5.90
CA PHE A 32 -0.28 -1.46 4.61
C PHE A 32 1.18 -1.18 4.22
N ILE A 33 2.00 -0.71 5.17
CA ILE A 33 3.44 -0.46 4.95
C ILE A 33 4.18 -1.77 4.65
N GLU A 34 3.96 -2.81 5.45
CA GLU A 34 4.57 -4.15 5.26
C GLU A 34 4.30 -4.71 3.86
N TYR A 35 3.11 -4.47 3.30
CA TYR A 35 2.76 -4.93 1.95
C TYR A 35 3.65 -4.28 0.88
N PHE A 36 3.72 -2.96 0.84
CA PHE A 36 4.51 -2.24 -0.17
C PHE A 36 6.01 -2.41 0.03
N GLU A 37 6.51 -2.46 1.27
CA GLU A 37 7.93 -2.74 1.54
C GLU A 37 8.34 -4.18 1.19
N GLY A 38 7.38 -5.09 1.07
CA GLY A 38 7.61 -6.46 0.60
C GLY A 38 7.91 -6.57 -0.90
N VAL A 39 7.61 -5.52 -1.68
CA VAL A 39 7.86 -5.47 -3.12
C VAL A 39 9.35 -5.19 -3.36
N PRO A 40 10.09 -6.06 -4.08
CA PRO A 40 11.50 -5.84 -4.36
C PRO A 40 11.75 -4.49 -5.05
N GLY A 41 12.67 -3.71 -4.49
CA GLY A 41 13.07 -2.41 -5.02
C GLY A 41 12.21 -1.22 -4.56
N VAL A 42 11.07 -1.44 -3.90
CA VAL A 42 10.32 -0.34 -3.25
C VAL A 42 11.13 0.22 -2.07
N PRO A 43 11.38 1.54 -2.03
CA PRO A 43 12.13 2.14 -0.93
C PRO A 43 11.29 2.16 0.35
N LYS A 44 11.94 1.86 1.49
CA LYS A 44 11.30 1.92 2.80
C LYS A 44 10.71 3.29 3.11
N ILE A 45 9.59 3.32 3.82
CA ILE A 45 8.97 4.58 4.23
C ILE A 45 9.87 5.30 5.25
N ARG A 46 10.01 6.62 5.08
CA ARG A 46 10.79 7.44 6.02
C ARG A 46 10.05 7.62 7.34
N HIS A 47 10.79 7.73 8.44
CA HIS A 47 10.19 7.99 9.76
C HIS A 47 9.33 9.26 9.73
N LYS A 48 8.12 9.18 10.30
CA LYS A 48 7.10 10.27 10.33
C LYS A 48 6.58 10.73 8.95
N TYR A 49 6.90 10.01 7.87
CA TYR A 49 6.33 10.31 6.58
C TYR A 49 4.87 9.85 6.50
N ASN A 50 4.05 10.56 5.72
CA ASN A 50 2.65 10.21 5.55
C ASN A 50 2.54 8.93 4.69
N PRO A 51 1.95 7.82 5.19
CA PRO A 51 1.86 6.57 4.42
C PRO A 51 1.05 6.70 3.13
N ALA A 52 0.06 7.59 3.07
CA ALA A 52 -0.71 7.81 1.85
C ALA A 52 0.12 8.53 0.79
N THR A 53 0.92 9.53 1.18
CA THR A 53 1.83 10.22 0.25
C THR A 53 2.89 9.27 -0.28
N TRP A 54 3.52 8.48 0.61
CA TRP A 54 4.54 7.51 0.19
C TRP A 54 3.97 6.44 -0.74
N MET A 55 2.76 5.94 -0.46
CA MET A 55 2.11 4.99 -1.37
C MET A 55 1.96 5.57 -2.78
N LEU A 56 1.50 6.82 -2.92
CA LEU A 56 1.34 7.43 -4.25
C LEU A 56 2.66 7.52 -5.03
N GLU A 57 3.77 7.73 -4.32
CA GLU A 57 5.10 7.77 -4.93
C GLU A 57 5.53 6.36 -5.39
N VAL A 58 5.35 5.34 -4.53
CA VAL A 58 5.79 3.98 -4.86
C VAL A 58 4.88 3.28 -5.88
N THR A 59 3.63 3.70 -6.02
CA THR A 59 2.69 3.22 -7.05
C THR A 59 2.61 4.17 -8.26
N SER A 60 3.55 5.10 -8.39
CA SER A 60 3.57 6.00 -9.54
C SER A 60 4.02 5.27 -10.81
N ALA A 61 3.56 5.71 -11.98
CA ALA A 61 3.97 5.11 -13.25
C ALA A 61 5.50 5.17 -13.50
N SER A 62 6.17 6.18 -12.94
CA SER A 62 7.64 6.28 -13.01
C SER A 62 8.28 5.16 -12.20
N THR A 63 7.85 4.97 -10.96
CA THR A 63 8.38 3.93 -10.06
C THR A 63 8.09 2.53 -10.61
N GLU A 64 6.89 2.30 -11.14
CA GLU A 64 6.52 1.04 -11.79
C GLU A 64 7.44 0.71 -12.98
N ALA A 65 7.73 1.71 -13.82
CA ALA A 65 8.62 1.54 -14.96
C ALA A 65 10.07 1.25 -14.54
N GLU A 66 10.55 1.89 -13.46
CA GLU A 66 11.88 1.64 -12.90
C GLU A 66 12.01 0.25 -12.29
N LEU A 67 10.96 -0.23 -11.61
CA LEU A 67 10.92 -1.56 -11.00
C LEU A 67 10.58 -2.68 -12.00
N GLY A 68 10.06 -2.33 -13.17
CA GLY A 68 9.60 -3.31 -14.16
C GLY A 68 8.37 -4.10 -13.68
N ILE A 69 7.52 -3.48 -12.85
CA ILE A 69 6.33 -4.11 -12.25
C ILE A 69 5.06 -3.33 -12.60
N ASP A 70 3.92 -4.02 -12.56
CA ASP A 70 2.60 -3.37 -12.53
C ASP A 70 2.01 -3.52 -11.12
N SER A 71 1.74 -2.40 -10.42
CA SER A 71 1.22 -2.43 -9.04
C SER A 71 -0.13 -3.13 -8.89
N SER A 72 -0.87 -3.31 -9.99
CA SER A 72 -2.14 -4.04 -9.98
C SER A 72 -2.01 -5.56 -10.11
N SER A 73 -0.80 -6.04 -10.37
CA SER A 73 -0.47 -7.46 -10.44
C SER A 73 0.36 -7.94 -9.23
N ILE A 74 0.54 -7.08 -8.22
CA ILE A 74 1.25 -7.38 -6.97
C ILE A 74 0.32 -8.13 -6.00
#